data_AF-A0AAD6VZW5-F1
#
_entry.id   AF-A0AAD6VZW5-F1
#
_cell.length_a   1.000
_cell.length_b   1.000
_cell.length_c   1.000
_cell.angle_alpha   90.00
_cell.angle_beta   90.00
_cell.angle_gamma   90.00
#
_symmetry.space_group_name_H-M   'P 1'
#
loop_
_entity.id
_entity.type
_entity.pdbx_description
1 polymer ?
#
loop_
_entity_poly.entity_id
_entity_poly.type
_entity_poly.pdbx_seq_one_letter_code
_entity_poly.pdbx_strand_id
1 'polypeptide(L)'
;MKRSFSSFALLLITLQAIQIIPTAISTTKLVPADISKVKAWVAKNINDFNDRKSNDSKGIPRIVLDELLASAEDRLRLIRVAKDGFADFTTISDALETIPKDNKRRTIIQIGGGEYWEKITIKCNKPFITFYGDPMDIPRIVFNGTASRYGTIYSATVAVESDYFMAVNVAFVNSAPMPNVNRTGGQAVAMRISGDKAAFHSCKFIGFQDTLCDDRGGVDELIIQNTTIDSVAEGTGVITAQAREHVTEDSGFTFIHCNLTGLGNNTYLGRAWKQRPRVVFAYTYMGHLINDEGWSTWKFPEREGYASASFPSFSDFKLIY
;
A
#
# COMPACT_ATOMS: atom_id res chain seq x y z
N MET A 1 -74.44 4.59 0.89
CA MET A 1 -73.12 4.94 1.47
C MET A 1 -72.23 3.70 1.42
N LYS A 2 -71.44 3.51 0.36
CA LYS A 2 -70.41 2.47 0.19
C LYS A 2 -69.63 2.78 -1.10
N ARG A 3 -68.80 3.83 -1.02
CA ARG A 3 -67.74 4.14 -1.99
C ARG A 3 -66.41 4.02 -1.22
N SER A 4 -65.38 3.60 -1.93
CA SER A 4 -63.96 3.68 -1.52
C SER A 4 -63.47 2.64 -0.51
N PHE A 5 -63.28 1.41 -0.96
CA PHE A 5 -62.25 0.52 -0.39
C PHE A 5 -61.22 0.03 -1.43
N SER A 6 -61.39 0.37 -2.72
CA SER A 6 -60.52 -0.15 -3.79
C SER A 6 -59.26 0.69 -4.07
N SER A 7 -59.20 1.97 -3.65
CA SER A 7 -58.04 2.84 -3.92
C SER A 7 -56.97 2.82 -2.83
N PHE A 8 -57.26 2.33 -1.63
CA PHE A 8 -56.26 2.23 -0.56
C PHE A 8 -55.37 0.99 -0.68
N ALA A 9 -55.89 -0.11 -1.25
CA ALA A 9 -55.12 -1.32 -1.48
C ALA A 9 -54.06 -1.13 -2.59
N LEU A 10 -54.32 -0.29 -3.58
CA LEU A 10 -53.36 -0.03 -4.67
C LEU A 10 -52.21 0.90 -4.23
N LEU A 11 -52.45 1.80 -3.28
CA LEU A 11 -51.41 2.73 -2.80
C LEU A 11 -50.41 2.07 -1.83
N LEU A 12 -50.82 1.01 -1.11
CA LEU A 12 -49.93 0.24 -0.24
C LEU A 12 -49.03 -0.73 -1.01
N ILE A 13 -49.47 -1.22 -2.18
CA ILE A 13 -48.65 -2.11 -3.03
C ILE A 13 -47.59 -1.30 -3.79
N THR A 14 -47.85 -0.03 -4.13
CA THR A 14 -46.83 0.83 -4.77
C THR A 14 -45.79 1.37 -3.79
N LEU A 15 -46.09 1.48 -2.48
CA LEU A 15 -45.09 1.85 -1.47
C LEU A 15 -44.15 0.70 -1.08
N GLN A 16 -44.52 -0.57 -1.28
CA GLN A 16 -43.63 -1.70 -1.02
C GLN A 16 -42.60 -1.93 -2.15
N ALA A 17 -42.75 -1.28 -3.30
CA ALA A 17 -41.84 -1.42 -4.43
C ALA A 17 -40.63 -0.46 -4.39
N ILE A 18 -40.52 0.46 -3.42
CA ILE A 18 -39.48 1.50 -3.37
C ILE A 18 -38.38 1.25 -2.32
N GLN A 19 -38.40 0.13 -1.59
CA GLN A 19 -37.34 -0.19 -0.62
C GLN A 19 -36.58 -1.50 -0.90
N ILE A 20 -36.44 -1.87 -2.18
CA ILE A 20 -35.29 -2.70 -2.55
C ILE A 20 -34.12 -1.73 -2.76
N ILE A 21 -33.62 -1.17 -1.66
CA ILE A 21 -32.21 -0.79 -1.62
C ILE A 21 -31.50 -2.09 -1.93
N PRO A 22 -30.67 -2.19 -2.98
CA PRO A 22 -29.76 -3.31 -3.09
C PRO A 22 -28.86 -3.18 -1.87
N THR A 23 -29.22 -3.85 -0.78
CA THR A 23 -28.29 -4.28 0.22
C THR A 23 -27.36 -5.20 -0.54
N ALA A 24 -26.29 -4.61 -1.08
CA ALA A 24 -25.10 -5.35 -1.40
C ALA A 24 -24.74 -6.03 -0.08
N ILE A 25 -25.12 -7.30 0.05
CA ILE A 25 -24.58 -8.17 1.08
C ILE A 25 -23.12 -8.31 0.68
N SER A 26 -22.32 -7.35 1.12
CA SER A 26 -20.87 -7.47 1.15
C SER A 26 -20.61 -8.56 2.17
N THR A 27 -20.72 -9.82 1.72
CA THR A 27 -20.15 -10.93 2.47
C THR A 27 -18.71 -10.54 2.73
N THR A 28 -18.33 -10.42 4.00
CA THR A 28 -16.96 -10.13 4.39
C THR A 28 -16.10 -11.27 3.85
N LYS A 29 -15.49 -11.04 2.68
CA LYS A 29 -14.53 -11.98 2.09
C LYS A 29 -13.22 -11.81 2.82
N LEU A 30 -13.17 -12.35 4.03
CA LEU A 30 -11.93 -12.38 4.81
C LEU A 30 -10.84 -13.09 3.99
N VAL A 31 -9.61 -12.60 4.11
CA VAL A 31 -8.44 -13.28 3.52
C VAL A 31 -8.31 -14.65 4.20
N PRO A 32 -8.17 -15.76 3.44
CA PRO A 32 -8.05 -17.08 4.03
C PRO A 32 -6.81 -17.19 4.91
N ALA A 33 -6.93 -17.88 6.05
CA ALA A 33 -5.80 -18.19 6.94
C ALA A 33 -4.77 -19.15 6.31
N ASP A 34 -5.22 -20.00 5.39
CA ASP A 34 -4.37 -20.96 4.68
C ASP A 34 -3.82 -20.32 3.39
N ILE A 35 -2.50 -20.14 3.35
CA ILE A 35 -1.80 -19.47 2.23
C ILE A 35 -2.05 -20.17 0.90
N SER A 36 -2.25 -21.50 0.89
CA SER A 36 -2.52 -22.26 -0.33
C SER A 36 -3.85 -21.87 -1.00
N LYS A 37 -4.80 -21.33 -0.21
CA LYS A 37 -6.12 -20.87 -0.68
C LYS A 37 -6.11 -19.41 -1.16
N VAL A 38 -5.06 -18.64 -0.86
CA VAL A 38 -4.99 -17.20 -1.19
C VAL A 38 -5.07 -16.98 -2.70
N LYS A 39 -4.37 -17.78 -3.52
CA LYS A 39 -4.42 -17.66 -4.99
C LYS A 39 -5.83 -17.84 -5.55
N ALA A 40 -6.55 -18.86 -5.07
CA ALA A 40 -7.93 -19.11 -5.47
C ALA A 40 -8.88 -18.00 -5.00
N TRP A 41 -8.66 -17.48 -3.79
CA TRP A 41 -9.41 -16.35 -3.25
C TRP A 41 -9.18 -15.06 -4.05
N VAL A 42 -7.94 -14.75 -4.45
CA VAL A 42 -7.62 -13.61 -5.33
C VAL A 42 -8.32 -13.78 -6.68
N ALA A 43 -8.21 -14.95 -7.31
CA ALA A 43 -8.87 -15.24 -8.59
C ALA A 43 -10.39 -15.04 -8.51
N LYS A 44 -11.03 -15.50 -7.42
CA LYS A 44 -12.45 -15.25 -7.17
C LYS A 44 -12.76 -13.75 -7.06
N ASN A 45 -11.98 -12.99 -6.31
CA ASN A 45 -12.19 -11.54 -6.18
C ASN A 45 -12.01 -10.78 -7.51
N ILE A 46 -11.06 -11.21 -8.34
CA ILE A 46 -10.86 -10.67 -9.69
C ILE A 46 -12.07 -10.99 -10.58
N ASN A 47 -12.58 -12.22 -10.54
CA ASN A 47 -13.78 -12.59 -11.29
C ASN A 47 -15.00 -11.78 -10.84
N ASP A 48 -15.25 -11.68 -9.53
CA ASP A 48 -16.31 -10.84 -8.98
C ASP A 48 -16.14 -9.36 -9.34
N PHE A 49 -14.91 -8.86 -9.43
CA PHE A 49 -14.64 -7.51 -9.93
C PHE A 49 -14.99 -7.38 -11.42
N ASN A 50 -14.57 -8.34 -12.25
CA ASN A 50 -14.87 -8.36 -13.67
C ASN A 50 -16.38 -8.49 -13.92
N ASP A 51 -17.10 -9.31 -13.17
CA ASP A 51 -18.55 -9.48 -13.26
C ASP A 51 -19.29 -8.19 -12.89
N ARG A 52 -18.79 -7.46 -11.88
CA ARG A 52 -19.29 -6.12 -11.54
C ARG A 52 -18.97 -5.09 -12.64
N LYS A 53 -17.85 -5.26 -13.34
CA LYS A 53 -17.44 -4.42 -14.47
C LYS A 53 -18.24 -4.71 -15.75
N SER A 54 -18.66 -5.95 -16.01
CA SER A 54 -19.15 -6.42 -17.32
C SER A 54 -20.68 -6.41 -17.53
N ASN A 55 -21.50 -5.94 -16.59
CA ASN A 55 -22.97 -6.05 -16.67
C ASN A 55 -23.68 -4.79 -17.22
N ASP A 56 -23.25 -4.31 -18.39
CA ASP A 56 -23.98 -3.27 -19.16
C ASP A 56 -25.21 -3.84 -19.91
N SER A 57 -25.37 -5.16 -19.99
CA SER A 57 -26.40 -5.79 -20.83
C SER A 57 -27.79 -5.94 -20.20
N LYS A 58 -28.04 -5.45 -18.98
CA LYS A 58 -29.31 -5.71 -18.24
C LYS A 58 -30.01 -4.48 -17.64
N GLY A 59 -29.55 -3.26 -17.95
CA GLY A 59 -30.20 -2.04 -17.44
C GLY A 59 -30.15 -1.88 -15.91
N ILE A 60 -29.21 -2.56 -15.25
CA ILE A 60 -28.97 -2.43 -13.80
C ILE A 60 -27.94 -1.31 -13.60
N PRO A 61 -28.19 -0.32 -12.71
CA PRO A 61 -27.27 0.79 -12.48
C PRO A 61 -25.86 0.31 -12.11
N ARG A 62 -24.89 0.84 -12.83
CA ARG A 62 -23.45 0.64 -12.66
C ARG A 62 -23.04 1.01 -11.23
N ILE A 63 -22.53 0.08 -10.42
CA ILE A 63 -21.66 0.45 -9.29
C ILE A 63 -20.27 0.55 -9.88
N VAL A 64 -19.92 1.71 -10.42
CA VAL A 64 -18.51 1.95 -10.73
C VAL A 64 -17.79 2.08 -9.40
N LEU A 65 -16.94 1.11 -9.07
CA LEU A 65 -16.15 1.16 -7.84
C LEU A 65 -15.23 2.40 -7.85
N ASP A 66 -14.74 2.78 -9.03
CA ASP A 66 -13.94 3.98 -9.27
C ASP A 66 -14.01 4.47 -10.73
N GLU A 67 -14.77 5.55 -11.00
CA GLU A 67 -15.00 6.08 -12.35
C GLU A 67 -13.76 6.71 -12.96
N LEU A 68 -12.94 7.35 -12.12
CA LEU A 68 -11.74 8.04 -12.55
C LEU A 68 -10.71 7.03 -13.04
N LEU A 69 -10.51 5.96 -12.28
CA LEU A 69 -9.63 4.86 -12.65
C LEU A 69 -10.10 4.16 -13.93
N ALA A 70 -11.40 3.84 -14.03
CA ALA A 70 -11.96 3.18 -15.21
C ALA A 70 -11.79 4.02 -16.49
N SER A 71 -12.00 5.34 -16.40
CA SER A 71 -11.80 6.27 -17.50
C SER A 71 -10.33 6.38 -17.89
N ALA A 72 -9.42 6.44 -16.90
CA ALA A 72 -7.99 6.53 -17.16
C ALA A 72 -7.42 5.28 -17.86
N GLU A 73 -8.01 4.12 -17.62
CA GLU A 73 -7.55 2.84 -18.17
C GLU A 73 -8.20 2.45 -19.50
N ASP A 74 -9.17 3.22 -20.01
CA ASP A 74 -9.83 2.96 -21.31
C ASP A 74 -8.84 3.00 -22.49
N ARG A 75 -7.83 3.87 -22.39
CA ARG A 75 -6.77 3.96 -23.41
C ARG A 75 -5.42 4.13 -22.72
N LEU A 76 -4.57 3.12 -22.71
CA LEU A 76 -3.25 3.19 -22.05
C LEU A 76 -2.22 3.95 -22.88
N ARG A 77 -1.43 4.85 -22.29
CA ARG A 77 -0.23 5.43 -22.93
C ARG A 77 1.00 4.63 -22.49
N LEU A 78 1.84 4.23 -23.44
CA LEU A 78 3.11 3.54 -23.17
C LEU A 78 4.28 4.49 -23.46
N ILE A 79 5.27 4.53 -22.57
CA ILE A 79 6.55 5.21 -22.75
C ILE A 79 7.64 4.20 -22.37
N ARG A 80 8.66 4.04 -23.22
CA ARG A 80 9.80 3.16 -22.97
C ARG A 80 10.99 3.97 -22.44
N VAL A 81 11.61 3.45 -21.40
CA VAL A 81 12.85 3.99 -20.82
C VAL A 81 13.88 2.87 -20.81
N ALA A 82 15.03 3.08 -21.46
CA ALA A 82 16.15 2.14 -21.42
C ALA A 82 17.47 2.86 -21.72
N LYS A 83 18.56 2.38 -21.11
CA LYS A 83 19.90 2.96 -21.30
C LYS A 83 20.57 2.58 -22.61
N ASP A 84 20.02 1.61 -23.33
CA ASP A 84 20.58 1.07 -24.57
C ASP A 84 20.42 2.00 -25.80
N GLY A 85 19.63 3.07 -25.65
CA GLY A 85 19.38 4.08 -26.69
C GLY A 85 18.30 3.69 -27.70
N PHE A 86 17.62 2.55 -27.54
CA PHE A 86 16.53 2.10 -28.43
C PHE A 86 15.13 2.43 -27.89
N ALA A 87 15.04 2.91 -26.65
CA ALA A 87 13.82 3.36 -26.00
C ALA A 87 13.50 4.83 -26.31
N ASP A 88 12.31 5.29 -25.90
CA ASP A 88 11.88 6.68 -26.08
C ASP A 88 12.75 7.65 -25.26
N PHE A 89 13.21 7.22 -24.07
CA PHE A 89 14.07 7.98 -23.17
C PHE A 89 15.16 7.09 -22.55
N THR A 90 16.24 7.71 -22.10
CA THR A 90 17.32 7.05 -21.36
C THR A 90 17.21 7.22 -19.84
N THR A 91 16.40 8.19 -19.39
CA THR A 91 16.12 8.45 -17.98
C THR A 91 14.62 8.39 -17.69
N ILE A 92 14.27 8.07 -16.45
CA ILE A 92 12.88 8.03 -15.99
C ILE A 92 12.34 9.45 -15.83
N SER A 93 13.20 10.39 -15.40
CA SER A 93 12.84 11.80 -15.23
C SER A 93 12.39 12.44 -16.54
N ASP A 94 13.11 12.23 -17.65
CA ASP A 94 12.74 12.78 -18.95
C ASP A 94 11.38 12.23 -19.42
N ALA A 95 11.14 10.92 -19.22
CA ALA A 95 9.85 10.30 -19.53
C ALA A 95 8.70 10.93 -18.73
N LEU A 96 8.91 11.16 -17.43
CA LEU A 96 7.94 11.80 -16.53
C LEU A 96 7.63 13.24 -16.94
N GLU A 97 8.59 13.99 -17.49
CA GLU A 97 8.37 15.36 -17.95
C GLU A 97 7.36 15.44 -19.10
N THR A 98 7.30 14.42 -19.96
CA THR A 98 6.38 14.37 -21.10
C THR A 98 4.92 14.06 -20.73
N ILE A 99 4.67 13.72 -19.47
CA ILE A 99 3.33 13.47 -18.96
C ILE A 99 2.70 14.83 -18.60
N PRO A 100 1.55 15.21 -19.18
CA PRO A 100 0.94 16.50 -18.90
C PRO A 100 0.53 16.61 -17.42
N LYS A 101 0.43 17.85 -16.94
CA LYS A 101 -0.30 18.13 -15.70
C LYS A 101 -1.77 17.71 -15.89
N ASP A 102 -2.42 17.32 -14.81
CA ASP A 102 -3.80 16.82 -14.79
C ASP A 102 -3.99 15.60 -15.71
N ASN A 103 -3.02 14.69 -15.69
CA ASN A 103 -3.02 13.48 -16.49
C ASN A 103 -4.31 12.68 -16.26
N LYS A 104 -5.10 12.47 -17.31
CA LYS A 104 -6.37 11.71 -17.25
C LYS A 104 -6.24 10.29 -17.79
N ARG A 105 -5.04 9.89 -18.21
CA ARG A 105 -4.79 8.66 -18.95
C ARG A 105 -3.71 7.84 -18.26
N ARG A 106 -3.99 6.58 -17.95
CA ARG A 106 -3.00 5.65 -17.40
C ARG A 106 -1.78 5.64 -18.30
N THR A 107 -0.65 6.12 -17.78
CA THR A 107 0.63 6.19 -18.50
C THR A 107 1.58 5.18 -17.88
N ILE A 108 1.90 4.15 -18.66
CA ILE A 108 2.84 3.09 -18.32
C ILE A 108 4.21 3.51 -18.81
N ILE A 109 5.14 3.66 -17.87
CA ILE A 109 6.56 3.81 -18.13
C ILE A 109 7.17 2.41 -18.01
N GLN A 110 7.46 1.81 -19.16
CA GLN A 110 8.15 0.53 -19.26
C GLN A 110 9.66 0.78 -19.14
N ILE A 111 10.26 0.29 -18.06
CA ILE A 111 11.65 0.57 -17.71
C ILE A 111 12.47 -0.70 -17.97
N GLY A 112 13.41 -0.63 -18.91
CA GLY A 112 14.38 -1.70 -19.17
C GLY A 112 15.33 -1.88 -17.99
N GLY A 113 15.91 -3.06 -17.83
CA GLY A 113 16.79 -3.36 -16.71
C GLY A 113 18.03 -2.47 -16.62
N GLY A 114 18.63 -2.48 -15.42
CA GLY A 114 19.78 -1.65 -15.06
C GLY A 114 19.53 -0.70 -13.90
N GLU A 115 20.58 0.05 -13.52
CA GLU A 115 20.55 0.98 -12.39
C GLU A 115 20.34 2.43 -12.81
N TYR A 116 19.20 3.01 -12.48
CA TYR A 116 18.84 4.40 -12.75
C TYR A 116 19.17 5.26 -11.54
N TRP A 117 20.30 5.98 -11.60
CA TRP A 117 20.76 6.87 -10.54
C TRP A 117 20.02 8.21 -10.59
N GLU A 118 18.78 8.21 -10.08
CA GLU A 118 17.85 9.33 -10.17
C GLU A 118 17.14 9.55 -8.83
N LYS A 119 16.95 10.82 -8.46
CA LYS A 119 16.06 11.21 -7.38
C LYS A 119 14.75 11.71 -7.96
N ILE A 120 13.68 10.94 -7.81
CA ILE A 120 12.41 11.15 -8.52
C ILE A 120 11.34 11.69 -7.58
N THR A 121 10.56 12.65 -8.06
CA THR A 121 9.31 13.07 -7.42
C THR A 121 8.18 13.11 -8.44
N ILE A 122 7.19 12.23 -8.24
CA ILE A 122 5.96 12.22 -9.04
C ILE A 122 4.95 13.11 -8.34
N LYS A 123 4.75 14.31 -8.87
CA LYS A 123 3.92 15.36 -8.27
C LYS A 123 2.45 14.97 -8.23
N CYS A 124 1.72 15.50 -7.25
CA CYS A 124 0.29 15.22 -7.03
C CYS A 124 -0.61 15.47 -8.25
N ASN A 125 -0.24 16.40 -9.13
CA ASN A 125 -0.98 16.73 -10.36
C ASN A 125 -0.67 15.81 -11.56
N LYS A 126 0.00 14.67 -11.36
CA LYS A 126 0.24 13.66 -12.39
C LYS A 126 -0.26 12.27 -11.96
N PRO A 127 -1.58 12.07 -11.75
CA PRO A 127 -2.12 10.78 -11.34
C PRO A 127 -2.01 9.73 -12.45
N PHE A 128 -2.30 8.47 -12.10
CA PHE A 128 -2.36 7.33 -13.03
C PHE A 128 -1.03 6.99 -13.73
N ILE A 129 0.10 7.14 -13.04
CA ILE A 129 1.41 6.71 -13.54
C ILE A 129 1.69 5.29 -13.09
N THR A 130 2.23 4.46 -13.99
CA THR A 130 2.68 3.10 -13.69
C THR A 130 4.14 2.93 -14.07
N PHE A 131 4.98 2.48 -13.15
CA PHE A 131 6.30 1.95 -13.47
C PHE A 131 6.20 0.44 -13.69
N TYR A 132 6.74 -0.04 -14.81
CA TYR A 132 6.66 -1.45 -15.19
C TYR A 132 8.02 -1.97 -15.63
N GLY A 133 8.60 -2.86 -14.84
CA GLY A 133 9.86 -3.54 -15.14
C GLY A 133 9.68 -4.98 -15.62
N ASP A 134 10.73 -5.52 -16.23
CA ASP A 134 10.81 -6.94 -16.55
C ASP A 134 11.12 -7.73 -15.25
N PRO A 135 10.34 -8.77 -14.88
CA PRO A 135 10.64 -9.59 -13.71
C PRO A 135 11.98 -10.35 -13.81
N MET A 136 12.49 -10.60 -15.02
CA MET A 136 13.77 -11.27 -15.25
C MET A 136 14.96 -10.32 -15.23
N ASP A 137 14.71 -9.01 -15.38
CA ASP A 137 15.73 -7.96 -15.38
C ASP A 137 15.18 -6.70 -14.69
N ILE A 138 14.98 -6.82 -13.38
CA ILE A 138 14.30 -5.81 -12.56
C ILE A 138 15.12 -4.51 -12.55
N PRO A 139 14.57 -3.38 -13.05
CA PRO A 139 15.22 -2.08 -12.97
C PRO A 139 15.36 -1.62 -11.50
N ARG A 140 16.50 -0.99 -11.20
CA ARG A 140 16.83 -0.45 -9.88
C ARG A 140 16.87 1.07 -9.96
N ILE A 141 15.98 1.75 -9.26
CA ILE A 141 16.02 3.21 -9.11
C ILE A 141 16.79 3.50 -7.83
N VAL A 142 17.94 4.15 -7.96
CA VAL A 142 18.95 4.27 -6.90
C VAL A 142 19.25 5.73 -6.61
N PHE A 143 19.26 6.09 -5.33
CA PHE A 143 19.84 7.34 -4.85
C PHE A 143 20.43 7.14 -3.45
N ASN A 144 21.03 8.16 -2.84
CA ASN A 144 21.68 8.08 -1.52
C ASN A 144 21.33 9.27 -0.62
N GLY A 145 20.09 9.75 -0.70
CA GLY A 145 19.61 10.85 0.13
C GLY A 145 19.53 10.46 1.60
N THR A 146 20.04 11.31 2.49
CA THR A 146 19.93 11.16 3.95
C THR A 146 19.18 12.32 4.58
N ALA A 147 18.60 12.11 5.74
CA ALA A 147 17.93 13.17 6.50
C ALA A 147 18.88 14.27 6.97
N SER A 148 20.15 13.96 7.20
CA SER A 148 21.17 14.98 7.47
C SER A 148 21.35 16.00 6.34
N ARG A 149 21.09 15.61 5.08
CA ARG A 149 21.18 16.51 3.91
C ARG A 149 19.82 17.07 3.48
N TYR A 150 18.77 16.28 3.58
CA TYR A 150 17.47 16.60 3.00
C TYR A 150 16.32 16.70 4.02
N GLY A 151 16.53 16.30 5.27
CA GLY A 151 15.44 15.88 6.17
C GLY A 151 14.84 14.54 5.72
N THR A 152 14.17 13.83 6.62
CA THR A 152 13.63 12.48 6.34
C THR A 152 12.71 12.47 5.12
N ILE A 153 11.78 13.42 5.07
CA ILE A 153 10.74 13.56 4.05
C ILE A 153 11.30 13.75 2.64
N TYR A 154 12.38 14.53 2.48
CA TYR A 154 12.99 14.77 1.18
C TYR A 154 14.20 13.86 0.88
N SER A 155 14.56 12.97 1.80
CA SER A 155 15.64 11.97 1.60
C SER A 155 15.26 10.85 0.61
N ALA A 156 13.96 10.72 0.29
CA ALA A 156 13.42 9.70 -0.58
C ALA A 156 14.13 9.61 -1.94
N THR A 157 14.49 8.38 -2.34
CA THR A 157 14.96 8.08 -3.71
C THR A 157 13.82 8.29 -4.70
N VAL A 158 12.65 7.73 -4.42
CA VAL A 158 11.41 8.02 -5.16
C VAL A 158 10.35 8.52 -4.18
N ALA A 159 9.79 9.69 -4.46
CA ALA A 159 8.64 10.23 -3.76
C ALA A 159 7.43 10.26 -4.71
N VAL A 160 6.32 9.65 -4.30
CA VAL A 160 5.08 9.60 -5.06
C VAL A 160 4.02 10.38 -4.32
N GLU A 161 3.71 11.56 -4.83
CA GLU A 161 2.67 12.45 -4.33
C GLU A 161 1.36 12.31 -5.13
N SER A 162 1.40 11.60 -6.24
CA SER A 162 0.28 11.39 -7.17
C SER A 162 -0.62 10.22 -6.78
N ASP A 163 -1.92 10.41 -6.90
CA ASP A 163 -2.90 9.34 -6.71
C ASP A 163 -2.84 8.28 -7.82
N TYR A 164 -3.28 7.07 -7.51
CA TYR A 164 -3.35 5.91 -8.41
C TYR A 164 -2.00 5.47 -8.98
N PHE A 165 -0.88 5.78 -8.31
CA PHE A 165 0.42 5.30 -8.76
C PHE A 165 0.52 3.77 -8.67
N MET A 166 1.19 3.16 -9.65
CA MET A 166 1.48 1.73 -9.60
C MET A 166 2.95 1.46 -9.88
N ALA A 167 3.51 0.43 -9.27
CA ALA A 167 4.79 -0.13 -9.67
C ALA A 167 4.72 -1.66 -9.73
N VAL A 168 5.30 -2.23 -10.78
CA VAL A 168 5.38 -3.68 -10.98
C VAL A 168 6.81 -4.05 -11.36
N ASN A 169 7.41 -4.98 -10.61
CA ASN A 169 8.79 -5.45 -10.85
C ASN A 169 9.82 -4.31 -10.87
N VAL A 170 9.82 -3.43 -9.86
CA VAL A 170 10.79 -2.34 -9.74
C VAL A 170 11.46 -2.42 -8.37
N ALA A 171 12.78 -2.18 -8.33
CA ALA A 171 13.52 -2.03 -7.09
C ALA A 171 13.76 -0.54 -6.79
N PHE A 172 13.28 -0.07 -5.64
CA PHE A 172 13.54 1.26 -5.10
C PHE A 172 14.63 1.15 -4.04
N VAL A 173 15.75 1.84 -4.24
CA VAL A 173 16.96 1.64 -3.45
C VAL A 173 17.48 2.97 -2.91
N ASN A 174 17.51 3.10 -1.59
CA ASN A 174 18.37 4.09 -0.96
C ASN A 174 19.70 3.42 -0.57
N SER A 175 20.78 3.85 -1.22
CA SER A 175 22.14 3.32 -1.07
C SER A 175 22.97 4.08 -0.04
N ALA A 176 22.37 4.97 0.75
CA ALA A 176 23.06 5.57 1.89
C ALA A 176 23.58 4.48 2.84
N PRO A 177 24.78 4.64 3.43
CA PRO A 177 25.35 3.64 4.32
C PRO A 177 24.51 3.47 5.58
N MET A 178 24.58 2.28 6.19
CA MET A 178 23.92 2.01 7.47
C MET A 178 24.31 3.09 8.49
N PRO A 179 23.34 3.72 9.17
CA PRO A 179 23.66 4.77 10.11
C PRO A 179 24.38 4.20 11.34
N ASN A 180 25.48 4.83 11.72
CA ASN A 180 26.13 4.54 13.00
C ASN A 180 25.17 4.84 14.15
N VAL A 181 25.18 4.02 15.20
CA VAL A 181 24.28 4.10 16.38
C VAL A 181 24.19 5.47 17.06
N ASN A 182 25.16 6.36 16.84
CA ASN A 182 25.23 7.70 17.43
C ASN A 182 25.02 8.85 16.42
N ARG A 183 24.63 8.57 15.16
CA ARG A 183 24.49 9.59 14.12
C ARG A 183 23.07 10.15 14.07
N THR A 184 22.92 11.45 14.29
CA THR A 184 21.70 12.19 13.97
C THR A 184 21.53 12.33 12.45
N GLY A 185 20.30 12.22 11.95
CA GLY A 185 20.01 12.36 10.52
C GLY A 185 20.41 11.17 9.66
N GLY A 186 20.40 9.96 10.23
CA GLY A 186 20.71 8.69 9.57
C GLY A 186 19.57 8.09 8.74
N GLN A 187 18.37 8.66 8.80
CA GLN A 187 17.22 8.22 8.01
C GLN A 187 17.49 8.37 6.51
N ALA A 188 17.11 7.36 5.72
CA ALA A 188 17.40 7.29 4.30
C ALA A 188 16.28 6.55 3.57
N VAL A 189 15.27 7.30 3.13
CA VAL A 189 14.04 6.73 2.56
C VAL A 189 14.29 6.21 1.14
N ALA A 190 13.89 4.98 0.84
CA ALA A 190 13.92 4.44 -0.52
C ALA A 190 12.66 4.86 -1.28
N MET A 191 11.51 4.68 -0.65
CA MET A 191 10.21 5.02 -1.22
C MET A 191 9.38 5.83 -0.23
N ARG A 192 8.87 6.98 -0.68
CA ARG A 192 7.86 7.77 0.03
C ARG A 192 6.57 7.81 -0.78
N ILE A 193 5.45 7.58 -0.11
CA ILE A 193 4.11 7.58 -0.70
C ILE A 193 3.27 8.60 0.05
N SER A 194 2.66 9.52 -0.68
CA SER A 194 1.67 10.47 -0.15
C SER A 194 0.49 10.67 -1.11
N GLY A 195 0.40 9.89 -2.19
CA GLY A 195 -0.78 9.81 -3.06
C GLY A 195 -1.70 8.67 -2.61
N ASP A 196 -2.99 8.82 -2.84
CA ASP A 196 -4.00 7.80 -2.50
C ASP A 196 -4.02 6.67 -3.57
N LYS A 197 -4.45 5.47 -3.17
CA LYS A 197 -4.60 4.28 -4.05
C LYS A 197 -3.32 3.87 -4.79
N ALA A 198 -2.17 4.01 -4.13
CA ALA A 198 -0.91 3.48 -4.66
C ALA A 198 -0.87 1.94 -4.55
N ALA A 199 -0.33 1.25 -5.57
CA ALA A 199 -0.20 -0.21 -5.56
C ALA A 199 1.18 -0.68 -6.02
N PHE A 200 1.73 -1.68 -5.35
CA PHE A 200 3.05 -2.24 -5.64
C PHE A 200 2.94 -3.76 -5.78
N HIS A 201 3.46 -4.32 -6.87
CA HIS A 201 3.43 -5.75 -7.12
C HIS A 201 4.81 -6.27 -7.50
N SER A 202 5.32 -7.22 -6.72
CA SER A 202 6.65 -7.80 -6.95
C SER A 202 7.79 -6.76 -6.99
N CYS A 203 7.63 -5.68 -6.21
CA CYS A 203 8.64 -4.64 -6.05
C CYS A 203 9.61 -4.96 -4.91
N LYS A 204 10.78 -4.31 -4.92
CA LYS A 204 11.76 -4.38 -3.82
C LYS A 204 11.95 -2.98 -3.24
N PHE A 205 11.94 -2.87 -1.92
CA PHE A 205 12.29 -1.64 -1.21
C PHE A 205 13.54 -1.93 -0.39
N ILE A 206 14.64 -1.25 -0.72
CA ILE A 206 15.97 -1.56 -0.18
C ILE A 206 16.55 -0.31 0.46
N GLY A 207 16.93 -0.42 1.73
CA GLY A 207 17.49 0.65 2.52
C GLY A 207 17.74 0.18 3.95
N PHE A 208 18.11 1.11 4.82
CA PHE A 208 18.32 0.86 6.24
C PHE A 208 17.22 1.51 7.09
N GLN A 209 17.48 2.70 7.64
CA GLN A 209 16.52 3.42 8.47
C GLN A 209 15.49 4.16 7.60
N ASP A 210 14.21 3.97 7.91
CA ASP A 210 13.04 4.60 7.26
C ASP A 210 12.87 4.22 5.76
N THR A 211 13.19 2.98 5.38
CA THR A 211 13.18 2.48 3.99
C THR A 211 11.88 2.76 3.23
N LEU A 212 10.72 2.51 3.83
CA LEU A 212 9.40 2.75 3.25
C LEU A 212 8.62 3.72 4.14
N CYS A 213 8.19 4.85 3.58
CA CYS A 213 7.50 5.91 4.30
C CYS A 213 6.14 6.20 3.67
N ASP A 214 5.08 5.81 4.38
CA ASP A 214 3.72 6.31 4.11
C ASP A 214 3.52 7.63 4.85
N ASP A 215 3.62 8.72 4.11
CA ASP A 215 3.74 10.08 4.64
C ASP A 215 2.40 10.74 4.97
N ARG A 216 1.27 10.18 4.48
CA ARG A 216 -0.05 10.70 4.90
C ARG A 216 -0.44 10.30 6.30
N GLY A 217 0.27 9.34 6.93
CA GLY A 217 0.41 9.20 8.38
C GLY A 217 -0.86 9.20 9.23
N GLY A 218 -2.05 8.95 8.67
CA GLY A 218 -3.30 9.23 9.38
C GLY A 218 -4.59 9.02 8.60
N VAL A 219 -4.57 9.04 7.25
CA VAL A 219 -5.80 9.04 6.45
C VAL A 219 -6.15 7.67 5.87
N ASP A 220 -5.16 6.84 5.53
CA ASP A 220 -5.37 5.60 4.76
C ASP A 220 -4.68 4.38 5.40
N GLU A 221 -5.14 3.17 5.04
CA GLU A 221 -4.59 1.90 5.50
C GLU A 221 -3.46 1.41 4.55
N LEU A 222 -2.27 1.13 5.08
CA LEU A 222 -1.21 0.45 4.34
C LEU A 222 -1.35 -1.06 4.53
N ILE A 223 -1.61 -1.77 3.45
CA ILE A 223 -1.76 -3.22 3.44
C ILE A 223 -0.58 -3.85 2.71
N ILE A 224 0.16 -4.72 3.42
CA ILE A 224 1.29 -5.48 2.89
C ILE A 224 0.93 -6.96 2.93
N GLN A 225 0.89 -7.61 1.76
CA GLN A 225 0.49 -9.01 1.64
C GLN A 225 1.57 -9.84 0.97
N ASN A 226 1.72 -11.10 1.41
CA ASN A 226 2.60 -12.09 0.77
C ASN A 226 4.02 -11.55 0.49
N THR A 227 4.57 -10.81 1.47
CA THR A 227 5.85 -10.11 1.35
C THR A 227 6.85 -10.69 2.34
N THR A 228 8.10 -10.83 1.91
CA THR A 228 9.22 -11.08 2.84
C THR A 228 9.79 -9.76 3.32
N ILE A 229 9.93 -9.61 4.62
CA ILE A 229 10.55 -8.45 5.27
C ILE A 229 11.82 -8.97 5.94
N ASP A 230 12.95 -8.61 5.36
CA ASP A 230 14.26 -9.06 5.82
C ASP A 230 14.98 -7.94 6.58
N SER A 231 15.06 -8.08 7.91
CA SER A 231 15.73 -7.12 8.78
C SER A 231 17.24 -7.33 8.71
N VAL A 232 17.94 -6.28 8.29
CA VAL A 232 19.41 -6.20 8.22
C VAL A 232 20.01 -5.41 9.38
N ALA A 233 19.26 -5.20 10.47
CA ALA A 233 19.75 -4.46 11.62
C ALA A 233 20.84 -5.24 12.38
N GLU A 234 21.99 -4.60 12.62
CA GLU A 234 23.11 -5.18 13.40
C GLU A 234 22.93 -5.05 14.92
N GLY A 235 21.83 -4.43 15.37
CA GLY A 235 21.49 -4.23 16.78
C GLY A 235 19.98 -4.29 16.99
N THR A 236 19.42 -3.31 17.68
CA THR A 236 17.97 -3.23 17.85
C THR A 236 17.28 -2.82 16.55
N GLY A 237 16.55 -3.76 15.95
CA GLY A 237 15.70 -3.52 14.80
C GLY A 237 14.28 -3.15 15.20
N VAL A 238 13.56 -2.43 14.34
CA VAL A 238 12.12 -2.17 14.49
C VAL A 238 11.47 -2.25 13.11
N ILE A 239 10.49 -3.14 12.94
CA ILE A 239 9.81 -3.33 11.65
C ILE A 239 8.86 -2.17 11.34
N THR A 240 8.13 -1.67 12.34
CA THR A 240 7.12 -0.61 12.14
C THR A 240 7.23 0.55 13.11
N ALA A 241 6.93 1.76 12.63
CA ALA A 241 6.82 2.96 13.45
C ALA A 241 5.59 3.77 13.02
N GLN A 242 4.41 3.32 13.45
CA GLN A 242 3.14 3.85 12.95
C GLN A 242 2.74 5.16 13.68
N ALA A 243 2.18 6.09 12.92
CA ALA A 243 2.03 7.51 13.28
C ALA A 243 0.60 7.95 13.64
N ARG A 244 -0.35 7.04 13.81
CA ARG A 244 -1.74 7.40 14.12
C ARG A 244 -1.81 8.15 15.45
N GLU A 245 -2.48 9.29 15.45
CA GLU A 245 -2.58 10.20 16.60
C GLU A 245 -3.93 10.04 17.31
N HIS A 246 -5.01 9.81 16.56
CA HIS A 246 -6.37 9.76 17.09
C HIS A 246 -7.09 8.43 16.78
N VAL A 247 -7.96 7.98 17.69
CA VAL A 247 -8.73 6.72 17.50
C VAL A 247 -9.79 6.82 16.41
N THR A 248 -10.16 8.04 16.02
CA THR A 248 -11.10 8.32 14.93
C THR A 248 -10.46 8.23 13.54
N GLU A 249 -9.12 8.14 13.47
CA GLU A 249 -8.38 7.97 12.23
C GLU A 249 -8.47 6.50 11.79
N ASP A 250 -8.89 6.28 10.55
CA ASP A 250 -8.95 4.94 9.96
C ASP A 250 -7.65 4.54 9.25
N SER A 251 -6.51 4.88 9.85
CA SER A 251 -5.19 4.50 9.37
C SER A 251 -4.60 3.35 10.17
N GLY A 252 -3.63 2.67 9.57
CA GLY A 252 -2.95 1.54 10.21
C GLY A 252 -2.11 0.78 9.21
N PHE A 253 -1.24 -0.08 9.74
CA PHE A 253 -0.45 -0.99 8.92
C PHE A 253 -0.94 -2.43 9.13
N THR A 254 -1.27 -3.12 8.05
CA THR A 254 -1.76 -4.49 8.09
C THR A 254 -0.83 -5.39 7.27
N PHE A 255 -0.23 -6.37 7.91
CA PHE A 255 0.66 -7.37 7.31
C PHE A 255 -0.07 -8.71 7.27
N ILE A 256 -0.22 -9.30 6.08
CA ILE A 256 -0.95 -10.56 5.89
C ILE A 256 -0.10 -11.56 5.11
N HIS A 257 0.03 -12.80 5.60
CA HIS A 257 0.83 -13.83 4.93
C HIS A 257 2.28 -13.40 4.67
N CYS A 258 2.83 -12.56 5.54
CA CYS A 258 4.19 -12.08 5.40
C CYS A 258 5.19 -13.07 6.03
N ASN A 259 6.46 -12.88 5.70
CA ASN A 259 7.57 -13.65 6.25
C ASN A 259 8.59 -12.68 6.85
N LEU A 260 8.67 -12.60 8.18
CA LEU A 260 9.66 -11.77 8.87
C LEU A 260 10.94 -12.58 9.10
N THR A 261 12.02 -12.18 8.45
CA THR A 261 13.34 -12.83 8.53
C THR A 261 14.43 -11.81 8.85
N GLY A 262 15.62 -12.31 9.15
CA GLY A 262 16.82 -11.50 9.33
C GLY A 262 17.88 -12.25 10.13
N LEU A 263 19.07 -11.65 10.23
CA LEU A 263 20.23 -12.24 10.89
C LEU A 263 20.39 -11.82 12.37
N GLY A 264 19.74 -10.74 12.78
CA GLY A 264 19.75 -10.26 14.17
C GLY A 264 18.87 -11.10 15.08
N ASN A 265 18.93 -10.85 16.39
CA ASN A 265 18.12 -11.51 17.42
C ASN A 265 17.36 -10.54 18.34
N ASN A 266 17.31 -9.25 17.96
CA ASN A 266 16.70 -8.20 18.77
C ASN A 266 15.90 -7.23 17.89
N THR A 267 14.88 -7.73 17.19
CA THR A 267 14.00 -6.91 16.35
C THR A 267 12.60 -6.85 16.94
N TYR A 268 12.07 -5.65 17.13
CA TYR A 268 10.68 -5.44 17.55
C TYR A 268 9.74 -5.36 16.33
N LEU A 269 8.53 -5.90 16.46
CA LEU A 269 7.46 -5.77 15.47
C LEU A 269 7.08 -4.31 15.22
N GLY A 270 7.18 -3.49 16.26
CA GLY A 270 6.97 -2.07 16.11
C GLY A 270 7.26 -1.25 17.34
N ARG A 271 7.22 0.07 17.14
CA ARG A 271 7.19 1.09 18.19
C ARG A 271 6.17 2.16 17.87
N ALA A 272 5.66 2.82 18.91
CA ALA A 272 4.72 3.92 18.76
C ALA A 272 5.43 5.20 18.30
N TRP A 273 5.25 5.65 17.05
CA TRP A 273 5.74 6.96 16.63
C TRP A 273 4.87 8.08 17.21
N LYS A 274 3.54 7.93 17.13
CA LYS A 274 2.53 8.81 17.76
C LYS A 274 1.71 8.08 18.83
N GLN A 275 0.68 8.75 19.36
CA GLN A 275 -0.03 8.31 20.57
C GLN A 275 -0.90 7.06 20.41
N ARG A 276 -1.43 6.79 19.21
CA ARG A 276 -2.44 5.76 19.00
C ARG A 276 -2.07 4.80 17.87
N PRO A 277 -0.84 4.25 17.79
CA PRO A 277 -0.44 3.44 16.65
C PRO A 277 -1.40 2.26 16.43
N ARG A 278 -1.60 1.87 15.16
CA ARG A 278 -2.37 0.65 14.82
C ARG A 278 -1.59 -0.17 13.80
N VAL A 279 -1.16 -1.36 14.23
CA VAL A 279 -0.41 -2.30 13.40
C VAL A 279 -0.94 -3.71 13.67
N VAL A 280 -1.23 -4.46 12.60
CA VAL A 280 -1.75 -5.83 12.66
C VAL A 280 -0.86 -6.74 11.84
N PHE A 281 -0.45 -7.86 12.43
CA PHE A 281 0.20 -8.97 11.72
C PHE A 281 -0.75 -10.18 11.76
N ALA A 282 -1.17 -10.66 10.59
CA ALA A 282 -2.08 -11.79 10.43
C ALA A 282 -1.43 -12.86 9.55
N TYR A 283 -1.53 -14.13 9.97
CA TYR A 283 -0.99 -15.29 9.23
C TYR A 283 0.48 -15.11 8.81
N THR A 284 1.24 -14.35 9.59
CA THR A 284 2.61 -13.94 9.25
C THR A 284 3.58 -14.78 10.03
N TYR A 285 4.56 -15.36 9.33
CA TYR A 285 5.67 -16.05 9.99
C TYR A 285 6.59 -15.03 10.64
N MET A 286 6.94 -15.27 11.91
CA MET A 286 7.87 -14.45 12.69
C MET A 286 9.10 -15.31 13.02
N GLY A 287 10.23 -15.01 12.36
CA GLY A 287 11.47 -15.74 12.58
C GLY A 287 12.12 -15.44 13.94
N HIS A 288 13.22 -16.13 14.21
CA HIS A 288 14.00 -16.03 15.46
C HIS A 288 14.54 -14.63 15.78
N LEU A 289 14.54 -13.70 14.82
CA LEU A 289 14.98 -12.32 15.03
C LEU A 289 14.05 -11.50 15.92
N ILE A 290 12.78 -11.90 16.00
CA ILE A 290 11.75 -11.13 16.68
C ILE A 290 11.94 -11.30 18.18
N ASN A 291 12.07 -10.17 18.88
CA ASN A 291 12.21 -10.12 20.32
C ASN A 291 10.91 -10.66 20.98
N ASP A 292 11.05 -11.45 22.04
CA ASP A 292 9.93 -12.08 22.78
C ASP A 292 8.94 -11.05 23.37
N GLU A 293 9.38 -9.82 23.65
CA GLU A 293 8.50 -8.71 24.06
C GLU A 293 7.54 -8.28 22.93
N GLY A 294 7.89 -8.57 21.67
CA GLY A 294 7.14 -8.23 20.46
C GLY A 294 7.16 -6.74 20.12
N TRP A 295 6.83 -5.86 21.06
CA TRP A 295 6.65 -4.41 20.85
C TRP A 295 7.54 -3.59 21.78
N SER A 296 8.02 -2.45 21.31
CA SER A 296 8.84 -1.53 22.11
C SER A 296 8.12 -0.21 22.37
N THR A 297 8.10 0.22 23.64
CA THR A 297 7.71 1.59 24.05
C THR A 297 8.82 2.62 23.82
N TRP A 298 10.01 2.14 23.45
CA TRP A 298 11.21 2.95 23.23
C TRP A 298 11.48 3.92 24.39
N LYS A 299 11.51 5.25 24.12
CA LYS A 299 11.74 6.30 25.13
C LYS A 299 10.45 6.83 25.77
N PHE A 300 9.31 6.20 25.53
CA PHE A 300 8.00 6.70 25.95
C PHE A 300 7.22 5.62 26.72
N PRO A 301 7.63 5.31 27.96
CA PRO A 301 6.96 4.30 28.80
C PRO A 301 5.46 4.58 28.97
N GLU A 302 5.04 5.85 28.94
CA GLU A 302 3.64 6.24 29.03
C GLU A 302 2.77 5.72 27.87
N ARG A 303 3.38 5.18 26.81
CA ARG A 303 2.69 4.61 25.65
C ARG A 303 2.53 3.09 25.70
N GLU A 304 2.92 2.43 26.80
CA GLU A 304 2.84 0.98 26.98
C GLU A 304 1.42 0.42 26.78
N GLY A 305 0.39 1.14 27.22
CA GLY A 305 -1.02 0.79 27.00
C GLY A 305 -1.56 1.05 25.58
N TYR A 306 -0.77 1.69 24.71
CA TYR A 306 -1.13 1.97 23.30
C TYR A 306 -0.27 1.19 22.30
N ALA A 307 0.91 0.73 22.73
CA ALA A 307 1.75 -0.20 21.99
C ALA A 307 1.24 -1.65 22.08
N SER A 308 0.23 -1.91 22.93
CA SER A 308 -0.46 -3.19 22.97
C SER A 308 -1.41 -3.32 21.78
N ALA A 309 -1.28 -4.43 21.06
CA ALA A 309 -2.30 -4.87 20.12
C ALA A 309 -3.63 -4.96 20.88
N SER A 310 -4.59 -4.10 20.52
CA SER A 310 -5.98 -4.39 20.82
C SER A 310 -6.36 -5.52 19.88
N PHE A 311 -6.26 -6.76 20.37
CA PHE A 311 -7.11 -7.82 19.87
C PHE A 311 -8.53 -7.39 20.29
N PRO A 312 -9.41 -6.90 19.39
CA PRO A 312 -10.82 -6.87 19.74
C PRO A 312 -11.15 -8.30 20.17
N SER A 313 -11.76 -8.44 21.33
CA SER A 313 -12.13 -9.71 21.95
C SER A 313 -12.80 -10.63 20.92
N PHE A 314 -12.00 -11.49 20.31
CA PHE A 314 -12.41 -12.71 19.66
C PHE A 314 -11.67 -13.78 20.42
N SER A 315 -12.42 -14.48 21.26
CA SER A 315 -11.99 -15.48 22.24
C SER A 315 -11.27 -16.70 21.66
N ASP A 316 -10.77 -16.70 20.42
CA ASP A 316 -10.36 -17.93 19.72
C ASP A 316 -9.13 -17.80 18.79
N PHE A 317 -8.12 -17.02 19.15
CA PHE A 317 -6.78 -17.22 18.58
C PHE A 317 -5.75 -17.43 19.69
N LYS A 318 -5.60 -18.69 20.10
CA LYS A 318 -4.36 -19.16 20.69
C LYS A 318 -3.25 -19.02 19.65
N LEU A 319 -2.11 -18.49 20.07
CA LEU A 319 -0.83 -18.79 19.44
C LEU A 319 -0.74 -20.32 19.30
N ILE A 320 -0.85 -20.81 18.07
CA ILE A 320 -0.54 -22.19 17.71
C ILE A 320 0.78 -22.09 16.96
N TYR A 321 1.81 -22.71 17.54
CA TYR A 321 3.09 -23.00 16.89
C TYR A 321 2.89 -23.76 15.57
#